data_AF-A0A371RK89-F1
#
_entry.id   AF-A0A371RK89-F1
#
_cell.length_a   1.000
_cell.length_b   1.000
_cell.length_c   1.000
_cell.angle_alpha   90.00
_cell.angle_beta   90.00
_cell.angle_gamma   90.00
#
_symmetry.space_group_name_H-M   'P 1'
#
loop_
_entity.id
_entity.type
_entity.pdbx_description
1 polymer ?
#
loop_
_entity_poly.entity_id
_entity_poly.type
_entity_poly.pdbx_seq_one_letter_code
_entity_poly.pdbx_strand_id
1 'polypeptide(L)'
;MIKKAFFEAAFVVFGVVLALAANEWREGRADRAEARDALAAIHEEIRLNRDMVAEAISAHEARLVAIGDPTTAAPPDMSAFSDGFMKPATALSTAAWDSAAQTGIFSHMEFETVRKLGTLYAHQDRYHDQVSSYASLIYETLYRDGYQSIFGNKRGLLTMIRTLKYQEEALLGVYDTFLTGLES
;
A
#
# COMPACT_ATOMS: atom_id res chain seq x y z
N MET A 1 -19.74 62.52 22.75
CA MET A 1 -20.08 61.75 21.53
C MET A 1 -18.96 60.83 21.09
N ILE A 2 -17.71 61.30 20.92
CA ILE A 2 -16.57 60.49 20.43
C ILE A 2 -16.31 59.19 21.22
N LYS A 3 -16.39 59.23 22.56
CA LYS A 3 -16.20 58.03 23.40
C LYS A 3 -17.23 56.92 23.14
N LYS A 4 -18.46 57.29 22.79
CA LYS A 4 -19.54 56.32 22.55
C LYS A 4 -19.36 55.62 21.19
N ALA A 5 -19.05 56.41 20.16
CA ALA A 5 -18.75 55.88 18.82
C ALA A 5 -17.50 54.97 18.82
N PHE A 6 -16.48 55.29 19.61
CA PHE A 6 -15.30 54.43 19.77
C PHE A 6 -15.64 53.09 20.43
N PHE A 7 -16.45 53.11 21.50
CA PHE A 7 -16.90 51.88 22.15
C PHE A 7 -17.77 51.01 21.24
N GLU A 8 -18.68 51.61 20.47
CA GLU A 8 -19.50 50.89 19.48
C GLU A 8 -18.63 50.26 18.39
N ALA A 9 -17.67 50.99 17.83
CA ALA A 9 -16.75 50.46 16.83
C ALA A 9 -15.89 49.31 17.39
N ALA A 10 -15.37 49.45 18.62
CA ALA A 10 -14.58 48.40 19.27
C ALA A 10 -15.39 47.12 19.49
N PHE A 11 -16.66 47.23 19.89
CA PHE A 11 -17.54 46.07 20.07
C PHE A 11 -17.88 45.38 18.75
N VAL A 12 -18.08 46.14 17.66
CA VAL A 12 -18.29 45.56 16.32
C VAL A 12 -17.06 44.77 15.87
N VAL A 13 -15.87 45.36 15.98
CA VAL A 13 -14.62 44.67 15.64
C VAL A 13 -14.41 43.43 16.51
N PHE A 14 -14.67 43.54 17.81
CA PHE A 14 -14.56 42.40 18.73
C PHE A 14 -15.52 41.26 18.37
N GLY A 15 -16.78 41.58 18.02
CA GLY A 15 -17.75 40.59 17.57
C GLY A 15 -17.31 39.86 16.30
N VAL A 16 -16.74 40.58 15.33
CA VAL A 16 -16.19 39.99 14.10
C VAL A 16 -14.99 39.08 14.40
N VAL A 17 -14.05 39.53 15.23
CA VAL A 17 -12.88 38.74 15.63
C VAL A 17 -13.30 37.47 16.37
N LEU A 18 -14.29 37.56 17.27
CA LEU A 18 -14.79 36.41 18.02
C LEU A 18 -15.48 35.39 17.09
N ALA A 19 -16.25 35.87 16.12
CA ALA A 19 -16.90 35.02 15.12
C ALA A 19 -15.88 34.30 14.24
N LEU A 20 -14.84 35.00 13.78
CA LEU A 20 -13.73 34.40 13.03
C LEU A 20 -13.00 33.35 13.87
N ALA A 21 -12.64 33.67 15.11
CA ALA A 21 -11.98 32.72 16.01
C ALA A 21 -12.82 31.46 16.28
N ALA A 22 -14.14 31.62 16.46
CA ALA A 22 -15.05 30.49 16.62
C ALA A 22 -15.15 29.64 15.34
N ASN A 23 -15.12 30.27 14.16
CA ASN A 23 -15.13 29.56 12.88
C ASN A 23 -13.85 28.75 12.68
N GLU A 24 -12.68 29.38 12.86
CA GLU A 24 -11.36 28.74 12.77
C GLU A 24 -11.23 27.56 13.74
N TRP A 25 -11.72 27.71 14.98
CA TRP A 25 -11.71 26.61 15.94
C TRP A 25 -12.60 25.44 15.52
N ARG A 26 -13.75 25.73 14.88
CA ARG A 26 -14.66 24.69 14.36
C ARG A 26 -14.03 23.98 13.16
N GLU A 27 -13.48 24.73 12.21
CA GLU A 27 -12.80 24.19 11.02
C GLU A 27 -11.62 23.33 11.44
N GLY A 28 -10.71 23.84 12.28
CA GLY A 28 -9.59 23.05 12.78
C GLY A 28 -9.99 21.82 13.61
N ARG A 29 -11.22 21.74 14.15
CA ARG A 29 -11.73 20.49 14.76
C ARG A 29 -12.24 19.51 13.70
N ALA A 30 -12.90 19.99 12.66
CA ALA A 30 -13.38 19.18 11.55
C ALA A 30 -12.20 18.56 10.79
N ASP A 31 -11.19 19.36 10.43
CA ASP A 31 -10.00 18.91 9.72
C ASP A 31 -9.27 17.80 10.49
N ARG A 32 -9.14 17.95 11.81
CA ARG A 32 -8.54 16.93 12.68
C ARG A 32 -9.37 15.66 12.79
N ALA A 33 -10.70 15.75 12.64
CA ALA A 33 -11.56 14.57 12.62
C ALA A 33 -11.38 13.82 11.30
N GLU A 34 -11.45 14.53 10.18
CA GLU A 34 -11.28 13.96 8.86
C GLU A 34 -9.88 13.35 8.66
N ALA A 35 -8.82 13.99 9.19
CA ALA A 35 -7.48 13.42 9.19
C ALA A 35 -7.38 12.11 9.99
N ARG A 36 -8.11 11.97 11.11
CA ARG A 36 -8.16 10.70 11.85
C ARG A 36 -8.89 9.62 11.07
N ASP A 37 -10.01 9.96 10.43
CA ASP A 37 -10.79 9.02 9.64
C ASP A 37 -10.00 8.53 8.42
N ALA A 38 -9.30 9.44 7.73
CA ALA A 38 -8.39 9.09 6.64
C ALA A 38 -7.25 8.18 7.09
N LEU A 39 -6.63 8.47 8.24
CA LEU A 39 -5.58 7.61 8.80
C LEU A 39 -6.12 6.21 9.16
N ALA A 40 -7.33 6.12 9.71
CA ALA A 40 -7.97 4.84 10.02
C ALA A 40 -8.26 4.03 8.75
N ALA A 41 -8.71 4.68 7.67
CA ALA A 41 -8.92 4.03 6.38
C ALA A 41 -7.60 3.52 5.76
N ILE A 42 -6.53 4.33 5.81
CA ILE A 42 -5.19 3.92 5.36
C ILE A 42 -4.67 2.75 6.19
N HIS A 43 -4.90 2.76 7.51
CA HIS A 43 -4.50 1.66 8.38
C HIS A 43 -5.17 0.34 8.00
N GLU A 44 -6.48 0.37 7.75
CA GLU A 44 -7.21 -0.82 7.29
C GLU A 44 -6.75 -1.27 5.90
N GLU A 45 -6.48 -0.35 4.98
CA GLU A 45 -5.89 -0.66 3.67
C GLU A 45 -4.54 -1.38 3.80
N ILE A 46 -3.64 -0.88 4.66
CA ILE A 46 -2.34 -1.51 4.92
C ILE A 46 -2.52 -2.91 5.52
N ARG A 47 -3.46 -3.09 6.45
CA ARG A 47 -3.75 -4.40 7.05
C ARG A 47 -4.22 -5.41 6.00
N LEU A 48 -5.14 -5.02 5.12
CA LEU A 48 -5.63 -5.86 4.04
C LEU A 48 -4.53 -6.20 3.04
N ASN A 49 -3.74 -5.20 2.62
CA ASN A 49 -2.61 -5.40 1.73
C ASN A 49 -1.57 -6.37 2.33
N ARG A 50 -1.26 -6.22 3.62
CA ARG A 50 -0.38 -7.11 4.37
C ARG A 50 -0.87 -8.55 4.34
N ASP A 51 -2.15 -8.78 4.61
CA ASP A 51 -2.75 -10.11 4.59
C ASP A 51 -2.63 -10.76 3.19
N MET A 52 -2.83 -9.98 2.12
CA MET A 52 -2.65 -10.44 0.74
C MET A 52 -1.20 -10.81 0.42
N VAL A 53 -0.23 -10.02 0.89
CA VAL A 53 1.19 -10.35 0.73
C VAL A 53 1.55 -11.63 1.47
N ALA A 54 1.05 -11.82 2.70
CA ALA A 54 1.27 -13.05 3.46
C ALA A 54 0.67 -14.29 2.76
N GLU A 55 -0.50 -14.16 2.14
CA GLU A 55 -1.09 -15.22 1.32
C GLU A 55 -0.23 -15.55 0.09
N ALA A 56 0.29 -14.53 -0.60
CA ALA A 56 1.17 -14.71 -1.77
C ALA A 56 2.46 -15.46 -1.40
N ILE A 57 3.10 -15.10 -0.28
CA ILE A 57 4.28 -15.79 0.26
C ILE A 57 3.96 -17.28 0.48
N SER A 58 2.84 -17.57 1.14
CA SER A 58 2.40 -18.95 1.41
C SER A 58 2.17 -19.74 0.12
N ALA A 59 1.60 -19.10 -0.90
CA ALA A 59 1.40 -19.70 -2.21
C ALA A 59 2.73 -19.96 -2.94
N HIS A 60 3.71 -19.06 -2.85
CA HIS A 60 5.05 -19.28 -3.40
C HIS A 60 5.76 -20.45 -2.73
N GLU A 61 5.64 -20.60 -1.41
CA GLU A 61 6.19 -21.75 -0.68
C GLU A 61 5.61 -23.07 -1.20
N ALA A 62 4.29 -23.14 -1.34
CA ALA A 62 3.62 -24.31 -1.91
C ALA A 62 4.13 -24.62 -3.34
N ARG A 63 4.31 -23.60 -4.18
CA ARG A 63 4.85 -23.80 -5.54
C ARG A 63 6.31 -24.24 -5.54
N LEU A 64 7.15 -23.70 -4.67
CA LEU A 64 8.54 -24.12 -4.57
C LEU A 64 8.63 -25.60 -4.19
N VAL A 65 7.76 -26.08 -3.30
CA VAL A 65 7.65 -27.50 -2.97
C VAL A 65 7.16 -28.31 -4.17
N ALA A 66 6.14 -27.84 -4.89
CA ALA A 66 5.58 -28.53 -6.06
C ALA A 66 6.56 -28.63 -7.24
N ILE A 67 7.44 -27.65 -7.44
CA ILE A 67 8.49 -27.69 -8.47
C ILE A 67 9.56 -28.73 -8.13
N GLY A 68 9.86 -28.89 -6.84
CA GLY A 68 10.84 -29.85 -6.34
C GLY A 68 12.26 -29.59 -6.85
N ASP A 69 13.03 -30.66 -7.02
CA ASP A 69 14.43 -30.59 -7.45
C ASP A 69 14.54 -30.26 -8.95
N PRO A 70 15.17 -29.12 -9.33
CA PRO A 70 15.32 -28.72 -10.73
C PRO A 70 16.23 -29.62 -11.55
N THR A 71 16.98 -30.54 -10.94
CA THR A 71 17.83 -31.52 -11.64
C THR A 71 17.06 -32.76 -12.10
N THR A 72 15.84 -32.96 -11.60
CA THR A 72 14.99 -34.08 -11.98
C THR A 72 14.28 -33.83 -13.31
N ALA A 73 14.15 -34.88 -14.14
CA ALA A 73 13.46 -34.80 -15.42
C ALA A 73 11.92 -34.85 -15.29
N ALA A 74 11.38 -35.26 -14.14
CA ALA A 74 9.93 -35.40 -13.93
C ALA A 74 9.25 -34.02 -13.95
N PRO A 75 8.23 -33.76 -14.78
CA PRO A 75 7.53 -32.47 -14.78
C PRO A 75 6.84 -32.22 -13.43
N PRO A 76 6.72 -30.95 -12.99
CA PRO A 76 6.03 -30.64 -11.76
C PRO A 76 4.52 -30.91 -11.89
N ASP A 77 3.84 -31.09 -10.75
CA ASP A 77 2.39 -31.27 -10.73
C ASP A 77 1.69 -29.98 -11.19
N MET A 78 1.04 -30.05 -12.36
CA MET A 78 0.38 -28.91 -13.00
C MET A 78 -0.82 -28.39 -12.20
N SER A 79 -1.42 -29.22 -11.35
CA SER A 79 -2.56 -28.82 -10.52
C SER A 79 -2.17 -27.71 -9.52
N ALA A 80 -0.89 -27.66 -9.11
CA ALA A 80 -0.33 -26.63 -8.24
C ALA A 80 -0.19 -25.25 -8.90
N PHE A 81 -0.47 -25.13 -10.21
CA PHE A 81 -0.39 -23.89 -10.98
C PHE A 81 -1.72 -23.53 -11.66
N SER A 82 -2.84 -24.11 -11.21
CA SER A 82 -4.17 -23.89 -11.77
C SER A 82 -4.65 -22.43 -11.68
N ASP A 83 -4.11 -21.67 -10.74
CA ASP A 83 -4.34 -20.24 -10.53
C ASP A 83 -3.19 -19.36 -11.08
N GLY A 84 -2.30 -19.93 -11.89
CA GLY A 84 -1.18 -19.26 -12.54
C GLY A 84 0.20 -19.67 -12.02
N PHE A 85 1.24 -19.32 -12.78
CA PHE A 85 2.62 -19.74 -12.51
C PHE A 85 3.27 -19.04 -11.32
N MET A 86 2.88 -17.78 -11.07
CA MET A 86 3.50 -16.92 -10.06
C MET A 86 2.58 -16.55 -8.90
N LYS A 87 1.29 -16.23 -9.14
CA LYS A 87 0.35 -15.63 -8.15
C LYS A 87 1.03 -14.68 -7.14
N PRO A 88 1.58 -13.55 -7.60
CA PRO A 88 2.01 -12.49 -6.71
C PRO A 88 0.78 -11.75 -6.13
N ALA A 89 0.98 -10.96 -5.07
CA ALA A 89 -0.02 -10.06 -4.53
C ALA A 89 -0.29 -8.89 -5.51
N THR A 90 -1.21 -9.06 -6.44
CA THR A 90 -1.41 -8.11 -7.56
C THR A 90 -2.44 -7.01 -7.29
N ALA A 91 -3.36 -7.22 -6.34
CA ALA A 91 -4.47 -6.32 -6.06
C ALA A 91 -4.28 -5.53 -4.75
N LEU A 92 -3.04 -5.12 -4.47
CA LEU A 92 -2.74 -4.22 -3.35
C LEU A 92 -3.38 -2.86 -3.61
N SER A 93 -4.18 -2.38 -2.67
CA SER A 93 -4.90 -1.11 -2.81
C SER A 93 -4.00 0.09 -2.49
N THR A 94 -4.24 1.20 -3.17
CA THR A 94 -3.73 2.55 -2.86
C THR A 94 -4.86 3.55 -2.66
N ALA A 95 -6.11 3.11 -2.70
CA ALA A 95 -7.28 3.97 -2.78
C ALA A 95 -7.40 4.92 -1.58
N ALA A 96 -7.17 4.44 -0.36
CA ALA A 96 -7.23 5.27 0.84
C ALA A 96 -6.11 6.33 0.84
N TRP A 97 -4.90 5.91 0.48
CA TRP A 97 -3.74 6.79 0.34
C TRP A 97 -3.92 7.87 -0.73
N ASP A 98 -4.35 7.47 -1.93
CA ASP A 98 -4.55 8.37 -3.06
C ASP A 98 -5.68 9.36 -2.78
N SER A 99 -6.77 8.90 -2.16
CA SER A 99 -7.88 9.77 -1.76
C SER A 99 -7.43 10.81 -0.75
N ALA A 100 -6.68 10.40 0.27
CA ALA A 100 -6.13 11.30 1.29
C ALA A 100 -5.15 12.32 0.68
N ALA A 101 -4.31 11.89 -0.27
CA ALA A 101 -3.41 12.78 -0.99
C ALA A 101 -4.16 13.83 -1.81
N GLN A 102 -5.23 13.41 -2.51
CA GLN A 102 -6.01 14.27 -3.40
C GLN A 102 -6.87 15.29 -2.66
N THR A 103 -7.40 14.94 -1.47
CA THR A 103 -8.20 15.87 -0.65
C THR A 103 -7.34 16.85 0.15
N GLY A 104 -6.01 16.68 0.13
CA GLY A 104 -5.08 17.53 0.88
C GLY A 104 -5.04 17.22 2.38
N ILE A 105 -5.66 16.11 2.83
CA ILE A 105 -5.82 15.81 4.26
C ILE A 105 -4.48 15.68 5.01
N PHE A 106 -3.41 15.37 4.29
CA PHE A 106 -2.06 15.24 4.85
C PHE A 106 -1.53 16.54 5.48
N SER A 107 -2.03 17.73 5.10
CA SER A 107 -1.65 18.98 5.77
C SER A 107 -2.10 19.06 7.23
N HIS A 108 -3.05 18.20 7.63
CA HIS A 108 -3.59 18.13 8.98
C HIS A 108 -3.06 16.92 9.77
N MET A 109 -2.12 16.17 9.20
CA MET A 109 -1.46 15.03 9.84
C MET A 109 -0.05 15.39 10.31
N GLU A 110 0.46 14.64 11.28
CA GLU A 110 1.85 14.75 11.71
C GLU A 110 2.79 14.41 10.55
N PHE A 111 3.80 15.26 10.32
CA PHE A 111 4.76 15.10 9.23
C PHE A 111 5.43 13.72 9.21
N GLU A 112 5.81 13.21 10.38
CA GLU A 112 6.48 11.92 10.49
C GLU A 112 5.56 10.75 10.08
N THR A 113 4.26 10.85 10.35
CA THR A 113 3.27 9.86 9.89
C THR A 113 3.17 9.88 8.36
N VAL A 114 3.02 11.06 7.76
CA VAL A 114 2.95 11.22 6.30
C VAL A 114 4.23 10.70 5.63
N ARG A 115 5.40 10.98 6.22
CA ARG A 115 6.70 10.51 5.71
C ARG A 115 6.82 8.98 5.74
N LYS A 116 6.39 8.33 6.83
CA LYS A 116 6.37 6.87 6.97
C LYS A 116 5.43 6.23 5.95
N LEU A 117 4.23 6.77 5.80
CA LEU A 117 3.26 6.32 4.80
C LEU A 117 3.82 6.46 3.37
N GLY A 118 4.39 7.61 3.02
CA GLY A 118 4.98 7.81 1.69
C GLY A 118 6.12 6.84 1.39
N THR A 119 6.91 6.47 2.40
CA THR A 119 7.95 5.44 2.26
C THR A 119 7.33 4.05 2.02
N LEU A 120 6.31 3.69 2.79
CA LEU A 120 5.59 2.41 2.65
C LEU A 120 4.96 2.27 1.26
N TYR A 121 4.24 3.27 0.77
CA TYR A 121 3.63 3.20 -0.57
C TYR A 121 4.68 3.22 -1.68
N ALA A 122 5.81 3.91 -1.52
CA ALA A 122 6.91 3.81 -2.48
C ALA A 122 7.53 2.39 -2.54
N HIS A 123 7.53 1.64 -1.43
CA HIS A 123 7.92 0.23 -1.44
C HIS A 123 6.90 -0.64 -2.17
N GLN A 124 5.60 -0.40 -1.96
CA GLN A 124 4.51 -1.09 -2.65
C GLN A 124 4.55 -0.84 -4.17
N ASP A 125 4.75 0.41 -4.60
CA ASP A 125 4.86 0.77 -6.03
C ASP A 125 6.04 0.04 -6.69
N ARG A 126 7.20 0.03 -6.03
CA ARG A 126 8.38 -0.66 -6.56
C ARG A 126 8.15 -2.17 -6.72
N TYR A 127 7.42 -2.77 -5.79
CA TYR A 127 7.01 -4.18 -5.90
C TYR A 127 6.06 -4.38 -7.09
N HIS A 128 5.08 -3.49 -7.27
CA HIS A 128 4.14 -3.56 -8.40
C HIS A 128 4.85 -3.47 -9.77
N ASP A 129 5.83 -2.56 -9.90
CA ASP A 129 6.65 -2.42 -11.10
C ASP A 129 7.43 -3.70 -11.43
N GLN A 130 7.99 -4.33 -10.40
CA GLN A 130 8.74 -5.58 -10.53
C GLN A 130 7.85 -6.75 -10.94
N VAL A 131 6.69 -6.89 -10.29
CA VAL A 131 5.69 -7.91 -10.64
C VAL A 131 5.23 -7.74 -12.09
N SER A 132 4.96 -6.50 -12.52
CA SER A 132 4.55 -6.20 -13.90
C SER A 132 5.64 -6.54 -14.92
N SER A 133 6.91 -6.31 -14.57
CA SER A 133 8.06 -6.68 -15.40
C SER A 133 8.18 -8.20 -15.56
N TYR A 134 8.03 -8.97 -14.48
CA TYR A 134 8.05 -10.44 -14.55
C TYR A 134 6.85 -11.02 -15.32
N ALA A 135 5.66 -10.46 -15.10
CA ALA A 135 4.46 -10.87 -15.82
C ALA A 135 4.66 -10.71 -17.33
N SER A 136 5.22 -9.59 -17.77
CA SER A 136 5.51 -9.33 -19.18
C SER A 136 6.45 -10.37 -19.80
N LEU A 137 7.53 -10.72 -19.10
CA LEU A 137 8.48 -11.76 -19.55
C LEU A 137 7.83 -13.14 -19.68
N ILE A 138 6.98 -13.51 -18.72
CA ILE A 138 6.23 -14.78 -18.80
C ILE A 138 5.25 -14.77 -19.95
N TYR A 139 4.45 -13.70 -20.10
CA TYR A 139 3.46 -13.63 -21.17
C TYR A 139 4.12 -13.70 -22.54
N GLU A 140 5.27 -13.04 -22.72
CA GLU A 140 6.05 -13.15 -23.95
C GLU A 140 6.51 -14.59 -24.21
N THR A 141 7.03 -15.26 -23.19
CA THR A 141 7.49 -16.66 -23.28
C THR A 141 6.32 -17.61 -23.57
N LEU A 142 5.19 -17.43 -22.90
CA LEU A 142 3.96 -18.21 -23.11
C LEU A 142 3.42 -18.04 -24.53
N TYR A 143 3.39 -16.81 -25.02
CA TYR A 143 2.88 -16.51 -26.35
C TYR A 143 3.78 -17.10 -27.45
N ARG A 144 5.10 -17.03 -27.26
CA ARG A 144 6.09 -17.50 -28.24
C ARG A 144 6.23 -19.02 -28.27
N ASP A 145 6.38 -19.64 -27.09
CA ASP A 145 6.86 -21.01 -26.96
C ASP A 145 5.83 -21.95 -26.28
N GLY A 146 4.66 -21.42 -25.89
CA GLY A 146 3.60 -22.17 -25.22
C GLY A 146 3.90 -22.48 -23.75
N TYR A 147 2.93 -23.05 -23.04
CA TYR A 147 3.02 -23.32 -21.59
C TYR A 147 4.11 -24.33 -21.19
N GLN A 148 4.49 -25.24 -22.09
CA GLN A 148 5.53 -26.24 -21.85
C GLN A 148 6.92 -25.62 -21.67
N SER A 149 7.16 -24.45 -22.29
CA SER A 149 8.44 -23.74 -22.21
C SER A 149 8.78 -23.28 -20.79
N ILE A 150 7.77 -22.90 -20.00
CA ILE A 150 7.94 -22.49 -18.60
C ILE A 150 8.48 -23.65 -17.76
N PHE A 151 7.90 -24.84 -17.94
CA PHE A 151 8.32 -26.02 -17.19
C PHE A 151 9.59 -26.67 -17.76
N GLY A 152 9.89 -26.43 -19.03
CA GLY A 152 11.18 -26.75 -19.63
C GLY A 152 12.35 -26.00 -18.97
N ASN A 153 12.08 -24.82 -18.39
CA ASN A 153 13.04 -24.02 -17.64
C ASN A 153 12.72 -23.95 -16.13
N LYS A 154 12.66 -25.12 -15.46
CA LYS A 154 12.41 -25.20 -14.01
C LYS A 154 13.32 -24.29 -13.18
N ARG A 155 14.59 -24.18 -13.55
CA ARG A 155 15.56 -23.34 -12.83
C ARG A 155 15.18 -21.87 -12.92
N GLY A 156 14.78 -21.40 -14.10
CA GLY A 156 14.28 -20.03 -14.29
C GLY A 156 13.02 -19.77 -13.46
N LEU A 157 12.06 -20.71 -13.50
CA LEU A 157 10.83 -20.62 -12.71
C LEU A 157 11.11 -20.55 -11.19
N LEU A 158 11.99 -21.40 -10.68
CA LEU A 158 12.39 -21.38 -9.26
C LEU A 158 13.05 -20.06 -8.87
N THR A 159 13.96 -19.53 -9.71
CA THR A 159 14.61 -18.25 -9.46
C THR A 159 13.58 -17.14 -9.35
N MET A 160 12.65 -17.06 -10.30
CA MET A 160 11.62 -16.03 -10.34
C MET A 160 10.68 -16.10 -9.12
N ILE A 161 10.18 -17.29 -8.76
CA ILE A 161 9.32 -17.46 -7.58
C ILE A 161 10.07 -17.09 -6.30
N ARG A 162 11.34 -17.49 -6.16
CA ARG A 162 12.17 -17.09 -5.00
C ARG A 162 12.39 -15.59 -4.93
N THR A 163 12.61 -14.93 -6.07
CA THR A 163 12.80 -13.48 -6.11
C THR A 163 11.51 -12.75 -5.73
N LEU A 164 10.35 -13.20 -6.22
CA LEU A 164 9.06 -12.63 -5.83
C LEU A 164 8.79 -12.81 -4.34
N LYS A 165 8.97 -14.03 -3.82
CA LYS A 165 8.83 -14.31 -2.38
C LYS A 165 9.71 -13.40 -1.53
N TYR A 166 10.98 -13.24 -1.91
CA TYR A 166 11.91 -12.35 -1.19
C TYR A 166 11.43 -10.88 -1.17
N GLN A 167 10.87 -10.40 -2.29
CA GLN A 167 10.32 -9.04 -2.37
C GLN A 167 9.05 -8.90 -1.53
N GLU A 168 8.21 -9.92 -1.51
CA GLU A 168 7.00 -9.97 -0.68
C GLU A 168 7.34 -10.02 0.81
N GLU A 169 8.35 -10.80 1.22
CA GLU A 169 8.86 -10.80 2.60
C GLU A 169 9.38 -9.44 3.02
N ALA A 170 10.09 -8.73 2.12
CA ALA A 170 10.55 -7.38 2.38
C ALA A 170 9.38 -6.40 2.53
N LEU A 171 8.36 -6.47 1.66
CA LEU A 171 7.17 -5.64 1.74
C LEU A 171 6.33 -5.94 2.99
N LEU A 172 6.19 -7.21 3.35
CA LEU A 172 5.53 -7.65 4.58
C LEU A 172 6.22 -7.05 5.82
N GLY A 173 7.56 -7.05 5.84
CA GLY A 173 8.32 -6.42 6.93
C GLY A 173 8.11 -4.91 7.04
N VAL A 174 7.91 -4.22 5.91
CA VAL A 174 7.57 -2.78 5.90
C VAL A 174 6.18 -2.55 6.48
N TYR A 175 5.19 -3.36 6.10
CA TYR A 175 3.84 -3.29 6.69
C TYR A 175 3.86 -3.59 8.18
N ASP A 176 4.53 -4.65 8.61
CA ASP A 176 4.63 -5.04 10.02
C ASP A 176 5.28 -3.93 10.85
N THR A 177 6.35 -3.31 10.35
CA THR A 177 7.01 -2.19 11.03
C THR A 177 6.08 -1.00 11.19
N PHE A 178 5.28 -0.69 10.17
CA PHE A 178 4.32 0.42 10.23
C PHE A 178 3.19 0.15 11.22
N LEU A 179 2.58 -1.04 11.15
CA LEU A 179 1.46 -1.43 12.02
C LEU A 179 1.88 -1.51 13.49
N THR A 180 3.04 -2.12 13.79
CA THR A 180 3.55 -2.22 15.17
C THR A 180 4.01 -0.89 15.74
N GLY A 181 4.60 -0.02 14.91
CA GLY A 181 5.04 1.32 15.32
C GLY A 181 3.91 2.32 15.62
N LEU A 182 2.64 1.93 15.44
CA LEU A 182 1.45 2.70 15.81
C LEU A 182 0.82 2.22 17.12
N GLU A 183 1.14 1.01 17.58
CA GLU A 183 0.64 0.44 18.85
C GLU A 183 1.51 0.83 20.06
N SER A 184 2.66 1.46 19.82
CA SER A 184 3.63 1.95 20.82
C SER A 184 3.52 3.45 21.07
#